data_AF-A0A5F8GJM7-F1
#
_entry.id   AF-A0A5F8GJM7-F1
#
_cell.length_a   1.000
_cell.length_b   1.000
_cell.length_c   1.000
_cell.angle_alpha   90.00
_cell.angle_beta   90.00
_cell.angle_gamma   90.00
#
_symmetry.space_group_name_H-M   'P 1'
#
loop_
_entity.id
_entity.type
_entity.pdbx_description
1 polymer ?
#
loop_
_entity_poly.entity_id
_entity_poly.type
_entity_poly.pdbx_seq_one_letter_code
_entity_poly.pdbx_strand_id
1 'polypeptide(L)'
;MEKFKKKVHQLAMTVVSFYQVDFTFDQNVLSRLLNECRELLHQIIQHHLTAKSHEQVNNVSDHFSDCEFLAALYNPFGTYKPHLQKLCEGYQQKAG
;
A
#
# COMPACT_ATOMS: atom_id res chain seq x y z
N MET A 1 12.54 -4.15 -11.56
CA MET A 1 12.04 -5.27 -10.73
C MET A 1 12.57 -5.24 -9.30
N GLU A 2 13.89 -5.37 -9.04
CA GLU A 2 14.42 -5.43 -7.66
C GLU A 2 14.11 -4.19 -6.80
N LYS A 3 14.19 -2.98 -7.37
CA LYS A 3 13.78 -1.74 -6.69
C LYS A 3 12.31 -1.77 -6.27
N PHE A 4 11.43 -2.27 -7.13
CA PHE A 4 10.00 -2.41 -6.85
C PHE A 4 9.76 -3.41 -5.71
N LYS A 5 10.39 -4.59 -5.74
CA LYS A 5 10.29 -5.57 -4.65
C LYS A 5 10.70 -4.98 -3.30
N LYS A 6 11.83 -4.26 -3.24
CA LYS A 6 12.29 -3.58 -2.02
C LYS A 6 11.30 -2.52 -1.55
N LYS A 7 10.71 -1.75 -2.46
CA LYS A 7 9.71 -0.72 -2.14
C LYS A 7 8.41 -1.33 -1.62
N VAL A 8 7.92 -2.41 -2.24
CA VAL A 8 6.75 -3.16 -1.76
C VAL A 8 6.99 -3.77 -0.38
N HIS A 9 8.18 -4.32 -0.14
CA HIS A 9 8.54 -4.81 1.19
C HIS A 9 8.55 -3.68 2.23
N GLN A 10 9.14 -2.53 1.91
CA GLN A 10 9.11 -1.34 2.77
C GLN A 10 7.66 -0.92 3.06
N LEU A 11 6.82 -0.79 2.04
CA LEU A 11 5.40 -0.46 2.16
C LEU A 11 4.69 -1.42 3.13
N ALA A 12 4.88 -2.72 2.95
CA ALA A 12 4.22 -3.72 3.78
C ALA A 12 4.69 -3.67 5.24
N MET A 13 5.99 -3.46 5.48
CA MET A 13 6.51 -3.23 6.83
C MET A 13 5.91 -1.97 7.46
N THR A 14 5.82 -0.86 6.71
CA THR A 14 5.19 0.37 7.20
C THR A 14 3.71 0.17 7.54
N VAL A 15 2.96 -0.55 6.71
CA VAL A 15 1.54 -0.88 6.96
C VAL A 15 1.38 -1.60 8.30
N VAL A 16 2.21 -2.61 8.54
CA VAL A 16 2.20 -3.39 9.80
C VAL A 16 2.62 -2.53 10.98
N SER A 17 3.70 -1.74 10.86
CA SER A 17 4.17 -0.87 11.93
C SER A 17 3.11 0.16 12.34
N PHE A 18 2.43 0.79 11.38
CA PHE A 18 1.35 1.74 11.65
C PHE A 18 0.13 1.09 12.30
N TYR A 19 -0.10 -0.21 12.06
CA TYR A 19 -1.17 -0.95 12.71
C TYR A 19 -0.79 -1.40 14.14
N GLN A 20 0.46 -1.80 14.35
CA GLN A 20 0.92 -2.37 15.62
C GLN A 20 1.32 -1.33 16.67
N VAL A 21 1.71 -0.13 16.24
CA VAL A 21 2.21 0.92 17.14
C VAL A 21 1.23 2.08 17.17
N ASP A 22 0.59 2.28 18.31
CA ASP A 22 -0.35 3.38 18.52
C ASP A 22 0.27 4.73 18.18
N PHE A 23 -0.54 5.63 17.62
CA PHE A 23 -0.18 7.02 17.28
C PHE A 23 0.97 7.20 16.28
N THR A 24 1.38 6.15 15.54
CA THR A 24 2.42 6.26 14.50
C THR A 24 1.87 6.44 13.09
N PHE A 25 0.58 6.19 12.87
CA PHE A 25 -0.03 6.27 11.54
C PHE A 25 0.05 7.68 10.95
N ASP A 26 0.58 7.77 9.73
CA ASP A 26 0.57 8.97 8.90
C ASP A 26 0.10 8.61 7.48
N GLN A 27 -1.09 9.11 7.11
CA GLN A 27 -1.70 8.90 5.80
C GLN A 27 -0.82 9.40 4.64
N ASN A 28 -0.08 10.49 4.84
CA ASN A 28 0.75 11.08 3.78
C ASN A 28 1.98 10.22 3.51
N VAL A 29 2.57 9.63 4.55
CA VAL A 29 3.70 8.69 4.42
C VAL A 29 3.26 7.47 3.63
N LEU A 30 2.10 6.89 3.99
CA LEU A 30 1.61 5.68 3.34
C LEU A 30 1.15 5.94 1.90
N SER A 31 0.44 7.05 1.66
CA SER A 31 0.05 7.52 0.32
C SER A 31 1.28 7.72 -0.58
N ARG A 32 2.33 8.36 -0.07
CA ARG A 32 3.59 8.55 -0.80
C ARG A 32 4.25 7.22 -1.16
N LEU A 33 4.34 6.27 -0.21
CA LEU A 33 4.94 4.96 -0.47
C LEU A 33 4.17 4.17 -1.54
N LEU A 34 2.84 4.24 -1.54
CA LEU A 34 1.98 3.63 -2.56
C LEU A 34 2.21 4.25 -3.94
N ASN A 35 2.34 5.58 -4.01
CA ASN A 35 2.66 6.27 -5.26
C ASN A 35 4.08 5.94 -5.75
N GLU A 36 5.07 5.81 -4.86
CA GLU A 36 6.40 5.34 -5.25
C GLU A 36 6.38 3.90 -5.80
N CYS A 37 5.54 3.02 -5.24
CA CYS A 37 5.30 1.67 -5.80
C CYS A 37 4.69 1.74 -7.21
N ARG A 38 3.69 2.61 -7.41
CA ARG A 38 3.02 2.83 -8.70
C ARG A 38 4.00 3.26 -9.78
N GLU A 39 4.82 4.27 -9.50
CA GLU A 39 5.82 4.77 -10.45
C GLU A 39 6.84 3.69 -10.84
N LEU A 40 7.32 2.92 -9.87
CA LEU A 40 8.22 1.79 -10.13
C LEU A 40 7.54 0.68 -10.94
N LEU A 41 6.24 0.45 -10.73
CA LEU A 41 5.47 -0.53 -11.50
C LEU A 41 5.29 -0.07 -12.95
N HIS A 42 4.95 1.21 -13.18
CA HIS A 42 4.88 1.78 -14.52
C HIS A 42 6.19 1.64 -15.28
N GLN A 43 7.32 1.94 -14.65
CA GLN A 43 8.65 1.75 -15.26
C GLN A 43 8.92 0.29 -15.67
N ILE A 44 8.38 -0.69 -14.94
CA ILE A 44 8.53 -2.11 -15.26
C ILE A 44 7.67 -2.49 -16.46
N ILE A 45 6.44 -1.99 -16.55
CA ILE A 45 5.47 -2.42 -17.56
C ILE A 45 5.48 -1.58 -18.84
N GLN A 46 6.13 -0.41 -18.83
CA GLN A 46 6.09 0.60 -19.89
C GLN A 46 6.37 0.06 -21.30
N HIS A 47 7.28 -0.90 -21.44
CA HIS A 47 7.69 -1.45 -22.74
C HIS A 47 6.97 -2.74 -23.14
N HIS A 48 6.13 -3.28 -22.26
CA HIS A 48 5.60 -4.64 -22.41
C HIS A 48 4.07 -4.72 -22.36
N LEU A 49 3.39 -3.67 -21.86
CA LEU A 49 1.94 -3.67 -21.70
C LEU A 49 1.25 -2.52 -22.44
N THR A 50 -0.07 -2.64 -22.57
CA THR A 50 -0.91 -1.67 -23.26
C THR A 50 -1.35 -0.53 -22.33
N ALA A 51 -1.84 0.57 -22.90
CA ALA A 51 -2.42 1.68 -22.15
C ALA A 51 -3.49 1.24 -21.14
N LYS A 52 -4.27 0.21 -21.47
CA LYS A 52 -5.28 -0.37 -20.56
C LYS A 52 -4.66 -0.94 -19.28
N SER A 53 -3.49 -1.56 -19.36
CA SER A 53 -2.79 -2.06 -18.16
C SER A 53 -2.26 -0.91 -17.30
N HIS A 54 -1.80 0.18 -17.92
CA HIS A 54 -1.40 1.38 -17.18
C HIS A 54 -2.59 2.01 -16.45
N GLU A 55 -3.75 2.08 -17.10
CA GLU A 55 -4.98 2.59 -16.48
C GLU A 55 -5.43 1.72 -15.29
N GLN A 56 -5.31 0.39 -15.39
CA GLN A 56 -5.59 -0.51 -14.27
C GLN A 56 -4.67 -0.27 -13.08
N VAL A 57 -3.37 -0.07 -13.33
CA VAL A 57 -2.41 0.28 -12.27
C VAL A 57 -2.78 1.61 -11.62
N ASN A 58 -3.13 2.62 -12.41
CA ASN A 58 -3.57 3.92 -11.91
C ASN A 58 -4.80 3.78 -11.01
N ASN A 59 -5.87 3.15 -11.51
CA ASN A 59 -7.12 3.01 -10.77
C ASN A 59 -6.94 2.33 -9.40
N VAL A 60 -6.13 1.27 -9.36
CA VAL A 60 -5.81 0.57 -8.11
C VAL A 60 -5.01 1.48 -7.17
N SER A 61 -3.93 2.09 -7.66
CA SER A 61 -3.05 2.93 -6.83
C SER A 61 -3.71 4.21 -6.36
N ASP A 62 -4.52 4.86 -7.19
CA ASP A 62 -5.25 6.08 -6.86
C ASP A 62 -6.20 5.83 -5.69
N HIS A 63 -6.96 4.72 -5.71
CA HIS A 63 -7.84 4.36 -4.60
C HIS A 63 -7.07 4.07 -3.31
N PHE A 64 -6.02 3.25 -3.37
CA PHE A 64 -5.31 2.85 -2.15
C PHE A 64 -4.43 3.96 -1.57
N SER A 65 -3.99 4.91 -2.40
CA SER A 65 -3.18 6.05 -1.95
C SER A 65 -4.01 7.26 -1.53
N ASP A 66 -5.34 7.19 -1.63
CA ASP A 66 -6.22 8.24 -1.16
C ASP A 66 -6.12 8.43 0.36
N CYS A 67 -5.84 9.65 0.80
CA CYS A 67 -5.61 9.94 2.21
C CYS A 67 -6.88 9.74 3.05
N GLU A 68 -8.08 10.03 2.50
CA GLU A 68 -9.33 9.84 3.23
C GLU A 68 -9.64 8.35 3.43
N PHE A 69 -9.41 7.53 2.40
CA PHE A 69 -9.47 6.07 2.50
C PHE A 69 -8.48 5.54 3.54
N LEU A 70 -7.22 5.99 3.51
CA LEU A 70 -6.21 5.56 4.46
C LEU A 70 -6.59 5.95 5.90
N ALA A 71 -7.11 7.17 6.11
CA ALA A 71 -7.61 7.59 7.42
C ALA A 71 -8.77 6.72 7.91
N ALA A 72 -9.71 6.36 7.02
CA ALA A 72 -10.81 5.48 7.34
C ALA A 72 -10.34 4.05 7.66
N LEU A 73 -9.36 3.54 6.91
CA LEU A 73 -8.76 2.22 7.09
C LEU A 73 -8.06 2.08 8.45
N TYR A 74 -7.35 3.12 8.88
CA TYR A 74 -6.60 3.14 10.14
C TYR A 74 -7.38 3.71 11.33
N ASN A 75 -8.66 4.07 11.15
CA ASN A 75 -9.49 4.54 12.26
C ASN A 75 -9.69 3.41 13.30
N PRO A 76 -9.22 3.55 14.54
CA PRO A 76 -9.31 2.50 15.56
C PRO A 76 -10.75 2.22 16.02
N PHE A 77 -11.68 3.15 15.75
CA PHE A 77 -13.12 3.04 16.01
C PHE A 77 -13.94 2.80 14.73
N GLY A 78 -13.27 2.65 13.58
CA GLY A 78 -13.88 2.42 12.28
C GLY A 78 -14.24 0.95 12.03
N THR A 79 -15.07 0.73 11.01
CA THR A 79 -15.52 -0.61 10.57
C THR A 79 -14.40 -1.43 9.92
N TYR A 80 -13.32 -0.78 9.48
CA TYR A 80 -12.23 -1.43 8.76
C TYR A 80 -11.16 -2.07 9.66
N LYS A 81 -11.16 -1.80 10.97
CA LYS A 81 -10.20 -2.38 11.92
C LYS A 81 -10.02 -3.91 11.81
N PRO A 82 -11.07 -4.76 11.79
CA PRO A 82 -10.90 -6.20 11.63
C PRO A 82 -10.33 -6.61 10.26
N HIS A 83 -10.53 -5.79 9.23
CA HIS A 83 -9.94 -6.04 7.90
C HIS A 83 -8.45 -5.69 7.88
N LEU A 84 -8.06 -4.57 8.48
CA LEU A 84 -6.67 -4.16 8.61
C LEU A 84 -5.87 -5.16 9.46
N GLN A 85 -6.46 -5.68 10.54
CA GLN A 85 -5.88 -6.74 11.36
C GLN A 85 -5.55 -7.98 10.51
N LYS A 86 -6.56 -8.51 9.78
CA LYS A 86 -6.38 -9.70 8.92
C LYS A 86 -5.32 -9.48 7.85
N LEU A 87 -5.23 -8.26 7.29
CA LEU A 87 -4.23 -7.90 6.30
C LEU A 87 -2.81 -7.96 6.89
N CYS A 88 -2.62 -7.41 8.09
CA CYS A 88 -1.32 -7.43 8.78
C CYS A 88 -0.90 -8.85 9.17
N GLU A 89 -1.82 -9.63 9.74
CA GLU A 89 -1.58 -11.03 10.11
C GLU A 89 -1.22 -11.89 8.88
N GLY A 90 -1.93 -11.71 7.77
CA GLY A 90 -1.66 -12.44 6.53
C GLY A 90 -0.30 -12.10 5.91
N TYR A 91 0.19 -10.87 6.08
CA TYR A 91 1.54 -10.51 5.63
C TYR A 91 2.61 -11.15 6.52
N GLN A 92 2.44 -11.10 7.84
CA GLN A 92 3.40 -11.65 8.80
C GLN A 92 3.57 -13.17 8.64
N GLN A 93 2.49 -13.90 8.35
CA GLN A 93 2.55 -15.34 8.06
C GLN A 93 3.34 -15.70 6.79
N LYS A 94 3.43 -14.79 5.82
CA LYS A 94 4.20 -15.02 4.58
C LYS A 94 5.66 -14.58 4.67
N ALA A 95 5.99 -13.78 5.69
CA ALA A 95 7.32 -13.20 5.88
C ALA A 95 8.20 -14.03 6.84
N GLY A 96 7.60 -14.91 7.65
CA GLY A 96 8.29 -15.93 8.45
C GLY A 96 8.40 -17.26 7.71
#